data_AF-A0AAV4E3M0-F1
#
_entry.id   AF-A0AAV4E3M0-F1
#
_cell.length_a   1.000
_cell.length_b   1.000
_cell.length_c   1.000
_cell.angle_alpha   90.00
_cell.angle_beta   90.00
_cell.angle_gamma   90.00
#
_symmetry.space_group_name_H-M   'P 1'
#
loop_
_entity.id
_entity.type
_entity.pdbx_description
1 polymer ?
#
loop_
_entity_poly.entity_id
_entity_poly.type
_entity_poly.pdbx_seq_one_letter_code
_entity_poly.pdbx_strand_id
1 'polypeptide(L)'
;MNYIDHLEIKNSLLIHTDLAFEYVSDMDVQLNCKIDSIKNPISGKIEVPEVDTLIMDSSKIDPEKKEIICPKVHEKLMHSDNNQKPKD
;
A
#
# COMPACT_ATOMS: atom_id res chain seq x y z
N MET A 1 3.02 0.53 15.52
CA MET A 1 3.96 1.55 15.00
C MET A 1 3.51 1.87 13.58
N ASN A 2 3.23 3.14 13.29
CA ASN A 2 3.00 3.61 11.91
C ASN A 2 4.28 4.33 11.47
N TYR A 3 4.69 4.20 10.22
CA TYR A 3 5.84 4.96 9.70
C TYR A 3 5.45 6.38 9.32
N ILE A 4 4.24 6.54 8.79
CA ILE A 4 3.64 7.82 8.42
C ILE A 4 2.20 7.79 8.92
N ASP A 5 1.79 8.88 9.58
CA ASP A 5 0.42 9.12 10.00
C ASP A 5 -0.11 10.30 9.20
N HIS A 6 -1.22 10.09 8.48
CA HIS A 6 -1.81 10.98 7.50
C HIS A 6 -0.93 11.24 6.26
N LEU A 7 -1.34 10.70 5.11
CA LEU A 7 -0.66 10.89 3.82
C LEU A 7 -1.66 11.20 2.70
N GLU A 8 -1.54 12.39 2.12
CA GLU A 8 -2.30 12.77 0.93
C GLU A 8 -1.39 12.82 -0.30
N ILE A 9 -1.76 12.11 -1.36
CA ILE A 9 -1.12 12.18 -2.68
C ILE A 9 -2.22 12.29 -3.71
N LYS A 10 -2.22 13.35 -4.53
CA LYS A 10 -3.27 13.59 -5.52
C LYS A 10 -2.67 13.75 -6.91
N ASN A 11 -3.35 13.16 -7.91
CA ASN A 11 -3.04 13.32 -9.33
C ASN A 11 -1.55 13.15 -9.68
N SER A 12 -0.87 12.21 -9.01
CA SER A 12 0.59 12.12 -9.04
C SER A 12 1.08 10.87 -9.76
N LEU A 13 2.36 10.85 -10.08
CA LEU A 13 3.06 9.69 -10.62
C LEU A 13 4.09 9.22 -9.60
N LEU A 14 4.08 7.92 -9.28
CA LEU A 14 5.12 7.24 -8.51
C LEU A 14 5.79 6.23 -9.42
N ILE A 15 6.93 6.64 -9.99
CA ILE A 15 7.62 5.89 -11.05
C ILE A 15 8.65 4.95 -10.41
N HIS A 16 8.66 3.69 -10.85
CA HIS A 16 9.61 2.67 -10.38
C HIS A 16 9.64 2.52 -8.85
N THR A 17 8.45 2.55 -8.23
CA THR A 17 8.31 2.53 -6.77
C THR A 17 7.78 1.17 -6.31
N ASP A 18 8.56 0.49 -5.46
CA ASP A 18 8.24 -0.77 -4.82
C ASP A 18 8.01 -0.61 -3.30
N LEU A 19 7.35 -1.61 -2.71
CA LEU A 19 6.99 -1.71 -1.28
C LEU A 19 6.34 -0.44 -0.73
N ALA A 20 5.58 0.27 -1.58
CA ALA A 20 5.00 1.54 -1.23
C ALA A 20 3.94 1.39 -0.15
N PHE A 21 3.81 2.44 0.65
CA PHE A 21 2.76 2.61 1.66
C PHE A 21 2.80 1.60 2.82
N GLU A 22 3.94 0.97 3.06
CA GLU A 22 4.13 0.09 4.23
C GLU A 22 3.96 0.86 5.54
N TYR A 23 3.04 0.37 6.37
CA TYR A 23 2.70 0.94 7.67
C TYR A 23 2.29 2.42 7.66
N VAL A 24 1.64 2.86 6.58
CA VAL A 24 1.05 4.20 6.49
C VAL A 24 -0.43 4.16 6.91
N SER A 25 -0.83 5.11 7.75
CA SER A 25 -2.20 5.29 8.24
C SER A 25 -2.83 6.56 7.69
N ASP A 26 -4.17 6.58 7.63
CA ASP A 26 -4.98 7.72 7.19
C ASP A 26 -4.56 8.25 5.83
N MET A 27 -4.52 7.35 4.85
CA MET A 27 -4.11 7.68 3.49
C MET A 27 -5.28 8.15 2.63
N ASP A 28 -4.99 9.11 1.75
CA ASP A 28 -5.81 9.43 0.60
C ASP A 28 -4.92 9.62 -0.63
N VAL A 29 -4.69 8.51 -1.35
CA VAL A 29 -3.72 8.42 -2.44
C VAL A 29 -4.44 8.20 -3.77
N GLN A 30 -4.13 9.04 -4.76
CA GLN A 30 -4.58 8.93 -6.14
C GLN A 30 -3.37 9.04 -7.09
N LEU A 31 -3.10 7.94 -7.80
CA LEU A 31 -2.00 7.82 -8.75
C LEU A 31 -2.51 7.68 -10.18
N ASN A 32 -1.80 8.31 -11.12
CA ASN A 32 -2.12 8.30 -12.54
C ASN A 32 -1.19 7.37 -13.35
N CYS A 33 -0.47 6.47 -12.68
CA CYS A 33 0.42 5.49 -13.30
C CYS A 33 0.36 4.13 -12.60
N LYS A 34 0.92 3.13 -13.27
CA LYS A 34 1.25 1.83 -12.65
C LYS A 34 2.22 2.04 -11.48
N ILE A 35 2.06 1.27 -10.41
CA ILE A 35 3.03 1.15 -9.32
C ILE A 35 3.57 -0.28 -9.25
N ASP A 36 4.84 -0.44 -8.88
CA ASP A 36 5.47 -1.77 -8.90
C ASP A 36 4.99 -2.60 -7.70
N SER A 37 4.92 -2.05 -6.49
CA SER A 37 4.20 -2.75 -5.41
C SER A 37 3.68 -1.86 -4.30
N ILE A 38 2.59 -2.34 -3.68
CA ILE A 38 1.99 -1.78 -2.47
C ILE A 38 2.10 -2.86 -1.38
N LYS A 39 2.62 -2.49 -0.21
CA LYS A 39 2.82 -3.42 0.90
C LYS A 39 2.14 -2.92 2.15
N ASN A 40 1.30 -3.74 2.77
CA ASN A 40 0.77 -3.56 4.12
C ASN A 40 0.39 -2.11 4.55
N PRO A 41 -0.39 -1.34 3.77
CA PRO A 41 -0.94 -0.09 4.30
C PRO A 41 -1.90 -0.38 5.46
N ILE A 42 -1.95 0.53 6.44
CA ILE A 42 -2.72 0.34 7.68
C ILE A 42 -4.16 0.79 7.50
N SER A 43 -4.39 1.99 6.96
CA SER A 43 -5.74 2.51 6.75
C SER A 43 -5.82 3.58 5.66
N GLY A 44 -7.04 3.86 5.21
CA GLY A 44 -7.34 4.88 4.20
C GLY A 44 -7.54 4.32 2.80
N LYS A 45 -7.43 5.18 1.79
CA LYS A 45 -7.80 4.87 0.40
C LYS A 45 -6.61 5.02 -0.55
N ILE A 46 -6.50 4.08 -1.48
CA ILE A 46 -5.59 4.15 -2.62
C ILE A 46 -6.39 3.92 -3.90
N GLU A 47 -6.28 4.84 -4.85
CA GLU A 47 -6.77 4.71 -6.21
C GLU A 47 -5.59 4.72 -7.20
N VAL A 48 -5.46 3.65 -7.97
CA VAL A 48 -4.32 3.44 -8.88
C VAL A 48 -4.75 2.59 -10.08
N PRO A 49 -4.33 2.91 -11.32
CA PRO A 49 -4.77 2.16 -12.49
C PRO A 49 -4.23 0.72 -12.53
N GLU A 50 -3.02 0.48 -12.02
CA GLU A 50 -2.36 -0.83 -12.12
C GLU A 50 -1.32 -1.03 -11.02
N VAL A 51 -1.25 -2.26 -10.47
CA VAL A 51 -0.28 -2.68 -9.46
C VAL A 51 0.36 -3.99 -9.91
N ASP A 52 1.69 -4.07 -9.97
CA ASP A 52 2.35 -5.36 -10.26
C ASP A 52 2.16 -6.32 -9.10
N THR A 53 2.63 -5.98 -7.89
CA THR A 53 2.47 -6.85 -6.71
C THR A 53 1.75 -6.14 -5.56
N LEU A 54 0.64 -6.73 -5.11
CA LEU A 54 -0.10 -6.28 -3.92
C LEU A 54 0.17 -7.23 -2.75
N ILE A 55 0.83 -6.73 -1.71
CA ILE A 55 1.27 -7.52 -0.56
C ILE A 55 0.41 -7.16 0.65
N MET A 56 -0.45 -8.08 1.09
CA MET A 56 -1.39 -7.90 2.20
C MET A 56 -1.30 -9.04 3.21
N ASP A 57 -0.57 -8.79 4.30
CA ASP A 57 -0.38 -9.73 5.38
C ASP A 57 -1.34 -9.44 6.54
N SER A 58 -2.41 -10.22 6.66
CA SER A 58 -3.44 -10.03 7.70
C SER A 58 -2.92 -10.26 9.13
N SER A 59 -1.73 -10.82 9.31
CA SER A 59 -1.09 -10.88 10.63
C SER A 59 -0.48 -9.54 11.06
N LYS A 60 -0.27 -8.61 10.13
CA LYS A 60 0.41 -7.32 10.36
C LYS A 60 -0.52 -6.11 10.28
N ILE A 61 -1.66 -6.26 9.60
CA ILE A 61 -2.62 -5.18 9.32
C ILE A 61 -4.06 -5.72 9.38
N ASP A 62 -5.00 -4.81 9.54
CA ASP A 62 -6.43 -5.11 9.38
C ASP A 62 -6.86 -4.76 7.94
N PRO A 63 -7.20 -5.76 7.09
CA PRO A 63 -7.56 -5.50 5.70
C PRO A 63 -8.83 -4.64 5.54
N GLU A 64 -9.72 -4.60 6.53
CA GLU A 64 -10.98 -3.85 6.43
C GLU A 64 -10.80 -2.34 6.61
N LYS A 65 -9.67 -1.90 7.18
CA LYS A 65 -9.40 -0.49 7.46
C LYS A 65 -8.97 0.32 6.24
N LYS A 66 -8.87 -0.32 5.08
CA LYS A 66 -8.38 0.31 3.86
C LYS A 66 -9.18 -0.11 2.64
N GLU A 67 -9.19 0.79 1.68
CA GLU A 67 -9.82 0.59 0.38
C GLU A 67 -8.77 0.73 -0.72
N ILE A 68 -8.68 -0.26 -1.60
CA ILE A 68 -7.79 -0.21 -2.77
C ILE A 68 -8.65 -0.35 -4.01
N ILE A 69 -8.79 0.76 -4.73
CA ILE A 69 -9.46 0.83 -6.01
C ILE A 69 -8.40 0.65 -7.08
N CYS A 70 -8.27 -0.57 -7.58
CA CYS A 70 -7.35 -0.90 -8.65
C CYS A 70 -7.98 -1.92 -9.62
N PRO A 71 -8.20 -1.55 -10.89
CA PRO A 71 -8.81 -2.44 -11.88
C PRO A 71 -7.86 -3.56 -12.33
N LYS A 72 -6.54 -3.41 -12.14
CA LYS A 72 -5.55 -4.38 -12.62
C LYS A 72 -4.46 -4.63 -11.59
N VAL A 73 -4.50 -5.81 -10.97
CA VAL A 73 -3.47 -6.30 -10.05
C VAL A 73 -2.91 -7.59 -10.63
N HIS A 74 -1.60 -7.64 -10.89
CA HIS A 74 -0.98 -8.81 -11.52
C HIS A 74 -0.70 -9.94 -10.54
N GLU A 75 -0.20 -9.61 -9.35
CA GLU A 75 0.11 -10.58 -8.31
C GLU A 75 -0.42 -10.12 -6.95
N LYS A 76 -0.96 -11.07 -6.17
CA LYS A 76 -1.39 -10.84 -4.79
C LYS A 76 -0.66 -11.79 -3.86
N LEU A 77 0.07 -11.24 -2.89
CA LEU A 77 0.76 -11.98 -1.86
C LEU A 77 0.05 -11.76 -0.52
N MET A 78 -0.30 -12.85 0.16
CA MET A 78 -1.01 -12.80 1.45
C MET A 78 -0.07 -12.87 2.66
N HIS A 79 1.23 -12.99 2.42
CA HIS A 79 2.26 -13.06 3.44
C HIS A 79 3.37 -12.11 3.06
N SER A 80 3.95 -11.46 4.06
CA SER A 80 5.12 -10.61 3.87
C SER A 80 6.33 -11.23 4.59
N ASP A 81 7.52 -10.84 4.16
CA ASP A 81 8.75 -11.31 4.76
C ASP A 81 8.87 -10.86 6.24
N ASN A 82 9.56 -11.67 7.05
CA ASN A 82 9.76 -11.41 8.49
C ASN A 82 10.94 -10.46 8.76
N ASN A 83 11.54 -9.89 7.73
CA ASN A 83 12.82 -9.17 7.82
C ASN A 83 12.72 -7.76 8.41
N GLN A 84 11.50 -7.25 8.63
CA GLN A 84 11.25 -5.93 9.19
C GLN A 84 10.30 -6.07 10.36
N LYS A 85 10.84 -6.04 11.59
CA LYS A 85 10.04 -5.87 12.81
C LYS A 85 9.77 -4.38 12.99
N PRO A 86 8.55 -3.96 13.36
CA PRO A 86 8.31 -2.59 13.81
C PRO A 86 9.34 -2.26 14.89
N LYS A 87 10.07 -1.14 14.74
CA LYS A 87 10.83 -0.59 15.87
C LYS A 87 9.81 -0.14 16.91
N ASP A 88 10.08 -0.45 18.17
CA ASP A 88 9.27 -0.02 19.32
C ASP A 88 9.13 1.51 19.39
#